data_AF-A0A1U7I0D6-F1
#
_entry.id   AF-A0A1U7I0D6-F1
#
_cell.length_a   1.000
_cell.length_b   1.000
_cell.length_c   1.000
_cell.angle_alpha   90.00
_cell.angle_beta   90.00
_cell.angle_gamma   90.00
#
_symmetry.space_group_name_H-M   'P 1'
#
loop_
_entity.id
_entity.type
_entity.pdbx_description
1 polymer ?
#
loop_
_entity_poly.entity_id
_entity_poly.type
_entity_poly.pdbx_seq_one_letter_code
_entity_poly.pdbx_strand_id
1 'polypeptide(L)' 'MSNNKTRLLQKIFLAPVRLVQYIWEAVSRIFSPSEDRYPTTGVQPFEGEPADDKKRHDW' A
#
# COMPACT_ATOMS: atom_id res chain seq x y z
N MET A 1 19.92 19.74 -37.06
CA MET A 1 18.59 19.12 -36.86
C MET A 1 18.17 19.40 -35.41
N SER A 2 16.97 19.97 -35.17
CA SER A 2 16.59 20.56 -33.87
C SER A 2 16.39 19.55 -32.74
N ASN A 3 17.25 19.60 -31.71
CA ASN A 3 17.24 18.77 -30.50
C ASN A 3 16.12 19.15 -29.49
N ASN A 4 15.33 20.18 -29.81
CA ASN A 4 14.38 20.78 -28.89
C ASN A 4 13.06 20.00 -28.83
N LYS A 5 12.67 19.38 -29.96
CA LYS A 5 11.45 18.57 -30.08
C LYS A 5 11.56 17.27 -29.31
N THR A 6 12.72 16.62 -29.37
CA THR A 6 13.04 15.40 -28.60
C THR A 6 12.97 15.65 -27.09
N ARG A 7 13.45 16.82 -26.63
CA ARG A 7 13.40 17.22 -25.22
C ARG A 7 11.97 17.52 -24.72
N LEU A 8 11.10 18.02 -25.60
CA LEU A 8 9.69 18.26 -25.30
C LEU A 8 8.91 16.95 -25.20
N LEU A 9 9.13 16.03 -26.15
CA LEU A 9 8.54 14.69 -26.12
C LEU A 9 8.96 13.89 -24.89
N GLN A 10 10.23 13.98 -24.49
CA GLN A 10 10.73 13.37 -23.25
C GLN A 10 9.96 13.87 -22.01
N LYS A 11 9.72 15.18 -21.88
CA LYS A 11 8.96 15.73 -20.74
C LYS A 11 7.53 15.22 -20.69
N ILE A 12 6.88 15.05 -21.84
CA ILE A 12 5.52 14.52 -21.94
C ILE A 12 5.47 13.05 -21.51
N PHE A 13 6.46 12.23 -21.90
CA PHE A 13 6.54 10.84 -21.48
C PHE A 13 6.97 10.66 -20.01
N LEU A 14 7.75 11.57 -19.44
CA LEU A 14 8.24 11.48 -18.06
C LEU A 14 7.23 11.96 -17.01
N ALA A 15 6.29 12.83 -17.38
CA ALA A 15 5.24 13.32 -16.48
C ALA A 15 4.35 12.19 -15.89
N PRO A 16 3.78 11.26 -16.68
CA PRO A 16 2.97 10.16 -16.14
C PRO A 16 3.79 9.19 -15.30
N VAL A 17 5.08 8.98 -15.61
CA VAL A 17 5.97 8.09 -14.82
C VAL A 17 6.09 8.57 -13.38
N ARG A 18 6.23 9.88 -13.15
CA ARG A 18 6.33 10.45 -11.81
C ARG A 18 5.05 10.30 -11.00
N LEU A 19 3.89 10.44 -11.66
CA LEU A 19 2.59 10.23 -11.03
C LEU A 19 2.40 8.76 -10.61
N VAL A 20 2.75 7.82 -11.49
CA VAL A 20 2.71 6.39 -11.18
C VAL A 20 3.63 6.05 -10.03
N GLN A 21 4.86 6.59 -10.01
CA GLN A 21 5.79 6.40 -8.89
C GLN A 21 5.20 6.90 -7.55
N TYR A 22 4.63 8.09 -7.52
CA TYR A 22 4.01 8.66 -6.32
C TYR A 22 2.85 7.81 -5.78
N ILE A 23 1.96 7.35 -6.68
CA ILE A 23 0.85 6.47 -6.30
C ILE A 23 1.38 5.11 -5.82
N TRP A 24 2.39 4.57 -6.52
CA TRP A 24 2.99 3.28 -6.18
C TRP A 24 3.65 3.27 -4.80
N GLU A 25 4.30 4.36 -4.39
CA GLU A 25 4.87 4.51 -3.04
C GLU A 25 3.80 4.47 -1.95
N ALA A 26 2.64 5.08 -2.19
CA ALA A 26 1.53 5.04 -1.24
C ALA A 26 0.90 3.63 -1.17
N VAL A 27 0.68 3.01 -2.33
CA VAL A 27 0.14 1.64 -2.43
C VAL A 27 1.08 0.65 -1.76
N SER A 28 2.39 0.73 -2.03
CA SER A 28 3.37 -0.19 -1.44
C SER A 28 3.45 -0.02 0.07
N ARG A 29 3.22 1.17 0.62
CA ARG A 29 3.16 1.38 2.07
C ARG A 29 1.90 0.81 2.73
N ILE A 30 0.75 0.90 2.06
CA ILE A 30 -0.54 0.43 2.62
C ILE A 30 -0.67 -1.09 2.48
N PHE A 31 -0.23 -1.62 1.35
CA PHE A 31 -0.38 -3.02 0.97
C PHE A 31 0.94 -3.79 0.98
N SER A 32 2.03 -3.22 1.54
CA SER A 32 3.21 -4.01 1.85
C SER A 32 2.80 -5.17 2.74
N PRO A 33 3.46 -6.34 2.61
CA PRO A 33 3.36 -7.38 3.62
C PRO A 33 3.48 -6.74 5.01
N SER A 34 2.56 -7.08 5.90
CA SER A 34 2.64 -6.63 7.27
C SER A 34 4.00 -7.07 7.80
N GLU A 35 4.79 -6.12 8.31
CA GLU A 35 5.95 -6.40 9.15
C GLU A 35 5.46 -6.86 10.51
N ASP A 36 4.59 -7.88 10.50
CA ASP A 36 4.00 -8.46 11.68
C ASP A 36 5.09 -9.27 12.36
N ARG A 37 5.97 -8.54 13.05
CA ARG A 37 7.09 -9.07 13.81
C ARG A 37 6.58 -9.58 15.14
N TYR A 38 5.59 -10.48 15.09
CA TYR A 38 5.34 -11.33 16.23
C TYR A 38 6.60 -12.17 16.45
N PRO A 39 7.12 -12.21 17.67
CA PRO A 39 8.29 -13.01 17.95
C PRO A 39 7.98 -14.48 17.63
N THR A 40 8.97 -15.21 17.09
CA THR A 40 8.85 -16.67 16.84
C THR A 40 8.59 -17.47 18.12
N THR A 41 8.79 -16.83 19.28
CA THR A 41 8.48 -17.34 20.61
C THR A 41 7.78 -16.24 21.42
N GLY A 42 6.63 -16.58 22.00
CA GLY A 42 5.80 -15.65 22.75
C GLY A 42 4.39 -16.19 22.82
N VAL A 43 3.66 -15.83 23.88
CA VAL A 43 2.25 -16.19 24.04
C VAL A 43 1.44 -15.10 23.33
N GLN A 44 0.58 -15.48 22.40
CA GLN A 44 -0.42 -14.57 21.83
C GLN A 44 -1.21 -13.95 23.01
N PRO A 45 -1.16 -12.63 23.25
CA PRO A 45 -1.72 -12.04 24.47
C PRO A 45 -3.25 -12.11 24.53
N PHE A 46 -3.90 -12.31 23.39
CA PHE A 46 -5.32 -12.63 23.28
C PHE A 46 -5.57 -13.39 21.97
N GLU A 47 -6.06 -14.62 22.07
CA GLU A 47 -6.94 -15.16 21.03
C GLU A 47 -8.29 -14.52 21.36
N GLY A 48 -8.72 -13.51 20.60
CA GLY A 48 -9.96 -12.81 20.89
C GLY A 48 -11.06 -13.84 21.12
N GLU A 49 -11.73 -13.79 22.28
CA GLU A 49 -12.83 -14.70 22.55
C GLU A 49 -13.81 -14.62 21.37
N PRO A 50 -14.25 -15.76 20.81
CA PRO A 50 -15.27 -15.76 19.79
C PRO A 50 -16.42 -14.88 20.28
N ALA A 51 -16.87 -13.95 19.44
CA ALA A 51 -18.01 -13.12 19.79
C ALA A 51 -19.15 -14.05 20.21
N ASP A 52 -19.64 -13.90 21.44
CA ASP A 52 -20.74 -14.70 21.96
C ASP A 52 -21.91 -14.59 20.95
N ASP A 53 -22.37 -15.72 20.41
CA ASP A 53 -23.37 -15.83 19.32
C ASP A 53 -24.73 -15.15 19.65
N LYS A 54 -24.84 -14.53 20.82
CA LYS A 54 -26.08 -13.98 21.41
C LYS A 54 -26.28 -12.49 21.23
N LYS A 55 -25.48 -11.79 20.42
CA LYS A 55 -25.84 -10.43 20.01
C LYS A 55 -25.88 -10.31 18.50
N ARG A 56 -27.00 -10.79 17.95
CA ARG A 56 -27.52 -10.27 16.69
C ARG A 56 -27.70 -8.77 16.88
N HIS A 57 -26.75 -7.98 16.38
CA HIS A 57 -26.96 -6.56 16.23
C HIS A 57 -27.93 -6.39 15.06
N ASP A 58 -29.20 -6.26 15.39
CA ASP A 58 -30.12 -5.57 14.50
C ASP A 58 -29.70 -4.09 14.55
N TRP A 59 -29.20 -3.64 13.40
CA TRP A 59 -28.69 -2.33 13.03
C TRP A 59 -29.29 -1.12 13.75
#